data_AF-A0A3D5H6Q2-F1
#
_entry.id   AF-A0A3D5H6Q2-F1
#
_cell.length_a   1.000
_cell.length_b   1.000
_cell.length_c   1.000
_cell.angle_alpha   90.00
_cell.angle_beta   90.00
_cell.angle_gamma   90.00
#
_symmetry.space_group_name_H-M   'P 1'
#
loop_
_entity.id
_entity.type
_entity.pdbx_description
1 polymer ?
#
loop_
_entity_poly.entity_id
_entity_poly.type
_entity_poly.pdbx_seq_one_letter_code
_entity_poly.pdbx_strand_id
1 'polypeptide(L)'
;DGKLKTVLFSDGKNKILLKLSSKIAQNQGPTNNGIGMRVDINDMGTKKDIESGVVKKLAPMTIAGQTCEVIQVARGGTHDIYAGWHHVLVYMKSSSSGVNTEIKAVKLEADAAVPKDKFQVPAGFTLQ
;
A
#
# COMPACT_ATOMS: atom_id res chain seq x y z
N ASP A 1 -11.81 14.05 -15.01
CA ASP A 1 -11.53 12.99 -16.00
C ASP A 1 -10.32 12.13 -15.63
N GLY A 2 -10.54 11.06 -14.86
CA GLY A 2 -9.50 10.10 -14.52
C GLY A 2 -9.53 8.91 -15.47
N LYS A 3 -8.64 8.89 -16.48
CA LYS A 3 -8.44 7.67 -17.28
C LYS A 3 -7.43 6.78 -16.58
N LEU A 4 -7.84 5.55 -16.25
CA LEU A 4 -6.93 4.52 -15.75
C LEU A 4 -5.92 4.22 -16.88
N LYS A 5 -4.64 4.44 -16.61
CA LYS A 5 -3.56 4.21 -17.60
C LYS A 5 -2.87 2.88 -17.37
N THR A 6 -2.67 2.53 -16.10
CA THR A 6 -1.95 1.35 -15.68
C THR A 6 -2.66 0.65 -14.53
N VAL A 7 -2.49 -0.65 -14.46
CA VAL A 7 -2.90 -1.48 -13.32
C VAL A 7 -1.70 -2.30 -12.91
N LEU A 8 -1.37 -2.29 -11.62
CA LEU A 8 -0.35 -3.15 -11.05
C LEU A 8 -1.03 -4.15 -10.12
N PHE A 9 -0.80 -5.43 -10.33
CA PHE A 9 -1.29 -6.49 -9.45
C PHE A 9 -0.23 -7.58 -9.28
N SER A 10 -0.46 -8.51 -8.36
CA SER A 10 0.31 -9.75 -8.28
C SER A 10 -0.62 -10.94 -8.56
N ASP A 11 -0.12 -11.91 -9.32
CA ASP A 11 -0.79 -13.19 -9.58
C ASP A 11 -0.50 -14.25 -8.49
N GLY A 12 0.17 -13.85 -7.40
CA GLY A 12 0.64 -14.74 -6.33
C GLY A 12 2.04 -15.33 -6.55
N LYS A 13 2.68 -15.05 -7.69
CA LYS A 13 4.08 -15.42 -7.97
C LYS A 13 4.89 -14.23 -8.46
N ASN A 14 4.34 -13.47 -9.39
CA ASN A 14 4.95 -12.35 -10.05
C ASN A 14 4.16 -11.07 -9.82
N LYS A 15 4.83 -9.94 -10.04
CA LYS A 15 4.21 -8.63 -10.16
C LYS A 15 3.93 -8.34 -11.65
N ILE A 16 2.70 -7.97 -11.98
CA ILE A 16 2.25 -7.74 -13.34
C ILE A 16 1.79 -6.30 -13.50
N LEU A 17 2.38 -5.58 -14.45
CA LEU A 17 1.97 -4.23 -14.84
C LEU A 17 1.21 -4.29 -16.17
N LEU A 18 -0.08 -3.94 -16.13
CA LEU A 18 -0.89 -3.73 -17.33
C LEU A 18 -0.76 -2.28 -17.79
N LYS A 19 -0.37 -2.08 -19.05
CA LYS A 19 -0.46 -0.80 -19.77
C LYS A 19 -1.71 -0.82 -20.63
N LEU A 20 -2.77 -0.16 -20.17
CA LEU A 20 -4.11 -0.33 -20.73
C LEU A 20 -4.24 0.22 -22.15
N SER A 21 -3.56 1.32 -22.47
CA SER A 21 -3.60 1.94 -23.80
C SER A 21 -2.96 1.09 -24.90
N SER A 22 -1.90 0.34 -24.56
CA SER A 22 -1.15 -0.50 -25.50
C SER A 22 -1.49 -1.98 -25.38
N LYS A 23 -2.36 -2.36 -24.45
CA LYS A 23 -2.69 -3.76 -24.10
C LYS A 23 -1.43 -4.62 -23.90
N ILE A 24 -0.47 -4.10 -23.12
CA ILE A 24 0.75 -4.83 -22.77
C ILE A 24 0.67 -5.24 -21.31
N ALA A 25 0.97 -6.51 -21.02
CA ALA A 25 1.19 -7.01 -19.68
C ALA A 25 2.70 -7.25 -19.50
N GLN A 26 3.33 -6.51 -18.59
CA GLN A 26 4.75 -6.66 -18.31
C GLN A 26 4.94 -7.47 -17.04
N ASN A 27 5.70 -8.57 -17.12
CA ASN A 27 6.14 -9.28 -15.93
C ASN A 27 7.30 -8.52 -15.29
N GLN A 28 7.09 -8.01 -14.07
CA GLN A 28 8.10 -7.27 -13.31
C GLN A 28 8.93 -8.16 -12.38
N GLY A 29 8.85 -9.48 -12.54
CA GLY A 29 9.58 -10.47 -11.77
C GLY A 29 8.82 -10.98 -10.54
N PRO A 30 9.47 -11.87 -9.77
CA PRO A 30 8.84 -12.51 -8.62
C PRO A 30 8.49 -11.50 -7.53
N THR A 31 7.44 -11.79 -6.76
CA THR A 31 7.08 -10.99 -5.60
C THR A 31 6.75 -11.88 -4.42
N ASN A 32 7.34 -11.54 -3.27
CA ASN A 32 7.15 -12.27 -2.01
C ASN A 32 6.12 -11.56 -1.12
N ASN A 33 5.64 -10.40 -1.57
CA ASN A 33 4.69 -9.56 -0.86
C ASN A 33 3.33 -9.70 -1.55
N GLY A 34 2.26 -9.83 -0.77
CA GLY A 34 0.92 -9.61 -1.29
C GLY A 34 0.72 -8.16 -1.75
N ILE A 35 -0.54 -7.75 -1.91
CA ILE A 35 -0.89 -6.39 -2.39
C ILE A 35 -0.76 -5.29 -1.32
N GLY A 36 -0.32 -5.61 -0.09
CA GLY A 36 -0.37 -4.70 1.05
C GLY A 36 0.97 -4.56 1.77
N MET A 37 1.17 -3.39 2.38
CA MET A 37 2.27 -3.13 3.29
C MET A 37 1.86 -3.53 4.71
N ARG A 38 2.75 -4.20 5.45
CA ARG A 38 2.56 -4.47 6.87
C ARG A 38 2.85 -3.20 7.68
N VAL A 39 2.00 -2.89 8.66
CA VAL A 39 2.16 -1.77 9.59
C VAL A 39 2.39 -2.33 10.99
N ASP A 40 3.64 -2.21 11.45
CA ASP A 40 4.08 -2.56 12.79
C ASP A 40 5.20 -1.61 13.17
N ILE A 41 5.21 -1.10 14.40
CA ILE A 41 6.23 -0.13 14.81
C ILE A 41 7.64 -0.71 14.76
N ASN A 42 7.77 -2.02 15.00
CA ASN A 42 9.05 -2.71 14.95
C ASN A 42 9.58 -2.89 13.52
N ASP A 43 8.70 -2.79 12.52
CA ASP A 43 9.06 -2.85 11.09
C ASP A 43 9.41 -1.46 10.53
N MET A 44 9.06 -0.38 11.24
CA MET A 44 9.13 1.01 10.76
C MET A 44 10.38 1.76 11.20
N GLY A 45 11.14 1.22 12.16
CA GLY A 45 12.37 1.83 12.63
C GLY A 45 13.15 0.95 13.61
N THR A 46 14.38 1.35 13.87
CA THR A 46 15.22 0.70 14.89
C THR A 46 14.74 1.06 16.29
N LYS A 47 15.17 0.30 17.31
CA LYS A 47 14.91 0.65 18.72
C LYS A 47 15.31 2.10 19.04
N LYS A 48 16.45 2.55 18.53
CA LYS A 48 16.92 3.94 18.67
C LYS A 48 15.97 4.95 18.02
N ASP A 49 15.39 4.64 16.86
CA ASP A 49 14.43 5.52 16.20
C ASP A 49 13.12 5.65 16.99
N ILE A 50 12.69 4.55 17.62
CA ILE A 50 11.51 4.54 18.48
C ILE A 50 11.76 5.36 19.75
N GLU A 51 12.90 5.13 20.42
CA GLU A 51 13.27 5.83 21.65
C GLU A 51 13.51 7.34 21.45
N SER A 52 14.06 7.73 20.28
CA SER A 52 14.27 9.14 19.93
C SER A 52 13.02 9.86 19.40
N GLY A 53 11.91 9.14 19.21
CA GLY A 53 10.66 9.70 18.68
C GLY A 53 10.64 9.96 17.17
N VAL A 54 11.67 9.51 16.45
CA VAL A 54 11.70 9.45 14.97
C VAL A 54 10.57 8.55 14.47
N VAL A 55 10.30 7.46 15.17
CA VAL A 55 9.14 6.60 14.95
C VAL A 55 8.30 6.58 16.23
N LYS A 56 6.99 6.86 16.13
CA LYS A 56 6.12 6.85 17.31
C LYS A 56 4.70 6.42 16.97
N LYS A 57 4.02 5.81 17.95
CA LYS A 57 2.56 5.61 17.87
C LYS A 57 1.84 6.95 18.09
N LEU A 58 0.77 7.17 17.36
CA LEU A 58 -0.17 8.26 17.55
C LEU A 58 -1.49 7.72 18.13
N ALA A 59 -2.41 8.64 18.43
CA ALA A 59 -3.78 8.25 18.77
C ALA A 59 -4.39 7.41 17.64
N PRO A 60 -5.18 6.37 17.96
CA PRO A 60 -5.88 5.56 16.96
C PRO A 60 -6.77 6.42 16.05
N MET A 61 -6.94 5.97 14.81
CA MET A 61 -7.81 6.62 13.82
C MET A 61 -8.83 5.63 13.26
N THR A 62 -10.03 6.12 12.96
CA THR A 62 -11.06 5.31 12.29
C THR A 62 -10.95 5.47 10.77
N ILE A 63 -10.67 4.38 10.06
CA ILE A 63 -10.57 4.34 8.59
C ILE A 63 -11.49 3.23 8.07
N ALA A 64 -12.39 3.58 7.13
CA ALA A 64 -13.39 2.67 6.57
C ALA A 64 -14.16 1.86 7.64
N GLY A 65 -14.52 2.52 8.75
CA GLY A 65 -15.25 1.92 9.87
C GLY A 65 -14.40 1.12 10.86
N GLN A 66 -13.10 0.98 10.62
CA GLN A 66 -12.19 0.20 11.47
C GLN A 66 -11.29 1.09 12.32
N THR A 67 -11.10 0.74 13.58
CA THR A 67 -10.12 1.40 14.46
C THR A 67 -8.72 0.89 14.13
N CYS A 68 -7.84 1.81 13.75
CA CYS A 68 -6.51 1.51 13.24
C CYS A 68 -5.44 1.99 14.23
N GLU A 69 -4.36 1.20 14.35
CA GLU A 69 -3.13 1.68 14.98
C GLU A 69 -2.45 2.67 14.05
N VAL A 70 -1.96 3.79 14.60
CA VAL A 70 -1.35 4.86 13.80
C VAL A 70 0.10 5.02 14.21
N ILE A 71 0.99 5.06 13.22
CA ILE A 71 2.42 5.24 13.39
C ILE A 71 2.86 6.45 12.58
N GLN A 72 3.61 7.34 13.21
CA GLN A 72 4.30 8.42 12.54
C GLN A 72 5.78 8.06 12.38
N VAL A 73 6.35 8.35 11.21
CA VAL A 73 7.78 8.33 10.92
C VAL A 73 8.22 9.72 10.48
N ALA A 74 9.21 10.30 11.14
CA ALA A 74 9.73 11.64 10.82
C ALA A 74 11.24 11.57 10.55
N ARG A 75 11.64 11.62 9.27
CA ARG A 75 13.05 11.48 8.84
C ARG A 75 13.38 12.48 7.74
N GLY A 76 14.50 13.19 7.90
CA GLY A 76 15.05 14.03 6.84
C GLY A 76 14.09 15.08 6.28
N GLY A 77 13.19 15.64 7.12
CA GLY A 77 12.18 16.61 6.70
C GLY A 77 10.91 16.00 6.08
N THR A 78 10.85 14.67 5.93
CA THR A 78 9.63 13.95 5.56
C THR A 78 8.89 13.51 6.82
N HIS A 79 7.57 13.71 6.81
CA HIS A 79 6.65 13.25 7.85
C HIS A 79 5.63 12.30 7.23
N ASP A 80 5.75 11.02 7.57
CA ASP A 80 4.84 9.98 7.13
C ASP A 80 3.94 9.54 8.28
N ILE A 81 2.66 9.36 7.99
CA ILE A 81 1.67 8.78 8.89
C ILE A 81 1.12 7.53 8.22
N TYR A 82 1.21 6.40 8.91
CA TYR A 82 0.67 5.12 8.48
C TYR A 82 -0.42 4.71 9.46
N ALA A 83 -1.58 4.27 8.98
CA ALA A 83 -2.56 3.59 9.82
C ALA A 83 -2.76 2.15 9.34
N GLY A 84 -2.67 1.22 10.29
CA GLY A 84 -2.82 -0.21 10.08
C GLY A 84 -4.02 -0.79 10.79
N TRP A 85 -4.79 -1.64 10.12
CA TRP A 85 -5.82 -2.48 10.73
C TRP A 85 -5.40 -3.94 10.60
N HIS A 86 -5.29 -4.67 11.73
CA HIS A 86 -4.66 -6.00 11.78
C HIS A 86 -3.31 -6.07 11.05
N HIS A 87 -2.44 -5.09 11.30
CA HIS A 87 -1.16 -4.90 10.62
C HIS A 87 -1.23 -4.67 9.10
N VAL A 88 -2.41 -4.48 8.48
CA VAL A 88 -2.53 -4.15 7.05
C VAL A 88 -2.63 -2.63 6.89
N LEU A 89 -1.79 -2.03 6.04
CA LEU A 89 -1.85 -0.61 5.71
C LEU A 89 -3.20 -0.25 5.07
N VAL A 90 -3.95 0.65 5.70
CA VAL A 90 -5.23 1.17 5.20
C VAL A 90 -5.24 2.69 5.04
N TYR A 91 -4.20 3.36 5.53
CA TYR A 91 -4.01 4.79 5.38
C TYR A 91 -2.52 5.12 5.32
N MET A 92 -2.12 5.98 4.40
CA MET A 92 -0.80 6.56 4.33
C MET A 92 -0.92 8.03 3.97
N LYS A 93 -0.26 8.88 4.72
CA LYS A 93 -0.02 10.27 4.36
C LYS A 93 1.46 10.54 4.41
N SER A 94 2.01 11.07 3.33
CA SER A 94 3.40 11.49 3.24
C SER A 94 3.44 12.98 2.97
N SER A 95 4.22 13.70 3.78
CA SER A 95 4.42 15.13 3.67
C SER A 95 5.91 15.42 3.61
N SER A 96 6.39 15.93 2.47
CA SER A 96 7.76 16.41 2.30
C SER A 96 7.77 17.67 1.43
N SER A 97 8.56 18.68 1.82
CA SER A 97 8.85 19.95 1.10
C SER A 97 7.96 20.27 -0.12
N GLY A 98 6.69 20.65 0.13
CA GLY A 98 5.75 21.12 -0.90
C GLY A 98 4.90 20.04 -1.59
N VAL A 99 5.15 18.75 -1.30
CA VAL A 99 4.37 17.63 -1.82
C VAL A 99 3.68 16.91 -0.66
N ASN A 100 2.36 16.76 -0.79
CA ASN A 100 1.55 15.96 0.10
C ASN A 100 0.89 14.84 -0.70
N THR A 101 1.14 13.59 -0.31
CA THR A 101 0.45 12.42 -0.85
C THR A 101 -0.42 11.83 0.25
N GLU A 102 -1.66 11.54 -0.06
CA GLU A 102 -2.57 10.85 0.85
C GLU A 102 -3.25 9.69 0.12
N ILE A 103 -3.18 8.50 0.72
CA ILE A 103 -3.84 7.28 0.28
C ILE A 103 -4.69 6.80 1.44
N LYS A 104 -5.98 6.59 1.20
CA LYS A 104 -6.93 6.17 2.21
C LYS A 104 -7.85 5.07 1.67
N ALA A 105 -7.99 3.98 2.42
CA ALA A 105 -8.98 2.97 2.13
C ALA A 105 -10.40 3.56 2.28
N VAL A 106 -11.22 3.36 1.26
CA VAL A 106 -12.64 3.78 1.24
C VAL A 106 -13.58 2.67 1.67
N LYS A 107 -13.14 1.41 1.59
CA LYS A 107 -13.87 0.21 1.98
C LYS A 107 -12.88 -0.85 2.45
N LEU A 108 -13.27 -1.62 3.45
CA LEU A 108 -12.52 -2.78 3.94
C LEU A 108 -13.50 -3.95 4.14
N GLU A 109 -13.08 -5.14 3.72
CA GLU A 109 -13.78 -6.40 3.94
C GLU A 109 -12.73 -7.42 4.40
N ALA A 110 -12.99 -8.12 5.50
CA ALA A 110 -12.18 -9.24 5.98
C ALA A 110 -12.82 -10.57 5.61
N ASP A 111 -11.99 -11.61 5.48
CA ASP A 111 -12.39 -12.97 5.14
C ASP A 111 -13.20 -13.10 3.84
N ALA A 112 -13.10 -12.09 2.97
CA ALA A 112 -13.75 -12.10 1.67
C ALA A 112 -13.04 -13.06 0.72
N ALA A 113 -13.82 -13.79 -0.08
CA ALA A 113 -13.26 -14.60 -1.15
C ALA A 113 -12.58 -13.70 -2.19
N VAL A 114 -11.27 -13.88 -2.38
CA VAL A 114 -10.51 -13.13 -3.38
C VAL A 114 -10.86 -13.66 -4.78
N PRO A 115 -11.41 -12.83 -5.68
CA PRO A 115 -11.78 -13.25 -7.03
C PRO A 115 -10.52 -13.49 -7.87
N LYS A 116 -10.09 -14.75 -7.99
CA LYS A 116 -8.84 -15.14 -8.66
C LYS A 116 -8.76 -14.65 -10.11
N ASP A 117 -9.90 -14.58 -10.79
CA ASP A 117 -10.04 -14.07 -12.15
C ASP A 117 -9.59 -12.60 -12.31
N LYS A 118 -9.69 -11.79 -11.24
CA LYS A 118 -9.22 -10.38 -11.28
C LYS A 118 -7.72 -10.22 -11.18
N PHE A 119 -6.99 -11.29 -10.84
CA PHE A 119 -5.53 -11.29 -10.69
C PHE A 119 -4.84 -12.09 -11.81
N GLN A 120 -5.47 -12.10 -12.99
CA GLN A 120 -4.94 -12.70 -14.21
C GLN A 120 -4.76 -11.63 -15.28
N VAL A 121 -3.84 -11.88 -16.21
CA VAL A 121 -3.69 -11.02 -17.40
C VAL A 121 -4.98 -11.13 -18.22
N PRO A 122 -5.69 -10.01 -18.48
CA PRO A 122 -6.93 -10.06 -19.26
C PRO A 122 -6.68 -10.52 -20.70
N ALA A 123 -7.69 -11.14 -21.31
CA ALA A 123 -7.63 -11.51 -22.71
C ALA A 123 -7.32 -10.29 -23.62
N GLY A 124 -6.51 -10.51 -24.65
CA GLY A 124 -6.09 -9.47 -25.59
C GLY A 124 -4.95 -8.57 -25.11
N PHE A 125 -4.35 -8.86 -23.95
CA PHE A 125 -3.05 -8.32 -23.58
C PHE A 125 -1.91 -9.20 -24.10
N THR A 126 -0.87 -8.57 -24.63
CA THR A 126 0.37 -9.26 -25.00
C THR A 126 1.30 -9.29 -23.80
N LEU A 127 1.70 -10.49 -23.37
CA LEU A 127 2.70 -10.66 -22.31
C LEU A 127 4.10 -10.34 -22.85
N GLN A 128 4.83 -9.50 -22.12
CA GLN A 128 6.22 -9.11 -22.38
C GLN A 128 7.10 -9.37 -21.17
#